data_AF-A0A0M3AGT5-F1
#
_entry.id   AF-A0A0M3AGT5-F1
#
_cell.length_a   1.000
_cell.length_b   1.000
_cell.length_c   1.000
_cell.angle_alpha   90.00
_cell.angle_beta   90.00
_cell.angle_gamma   90.00
#
_symmetry.space_group_name_H-M   'P 1'
#
loop_
_entity.id
_entity.type
_entity.pdbx_description
1 polymer ?
#
loop_
_entity_poly.entity_id
_entity_poly.type
_entity_poly.pdbx_seq_one_letter_code
_entity_poly.pdbx_strand_id
1 'polypeptide(L)'
;MINNREISAIITLIKDFDYEMLDDKEWRDLQSIDPSNDEQLLRIFNQICVSTYDDLDMHSKDLIKSSLSKVLSSSDFDYQIILGQLNMPFEPIENPKYFFALLWLALFKKEF
;
A
#
# COMPACT_ATOMS: atom_id res chain seq x y z
N MET A 1 -20.01 -0.74 -1.12
CA MET A 1 -19.33 -1.55 -2.15
C MET A 1 -18.26 -0.68 -2.77
N ILE A 2 -16.99 -1.11 -2.73
CA ILE A 2 -15.88 -0.39 -3.36
C ILE A 2 -15.89 -0.67 -4.87
N ASN A 3 -15.55 0.31 -5.69
CA ASN A 3 -15.54 0.18 -7.14
C ASN A 3 -14.11 0.12 -7.72
N ASN A 4 -14.01 -0.20 -9.01
CA ASN A 4 -12.72 -0.37 -9.70
C ASN A 4 -11.84 0.89 -9.68
N ARG A 5 -12.44 2.08 -9.68
CA ARG A 5 -11.68 3.35 -9.62
C ARG A 5 -11.02 3.52 -8.26
N GLU A 6 -11.72 3.15 -7.18
CA GLU A 6 -11.21 3.21 -5.81
C GLU A 6 -10.09 2.17 -5.60
N ILE A 7 -10.28 0.95 -6.11
CA ILE A 7 -9.24 -0.09 -6.13
C ILE A 7 -8.00 0.40 -6.91
N SER A 8 -8.19 0.97 -8.10
CA SER A 8 -7.10 1.47 -8.94
C SER A 8 -6.32 2.61 -8.27
N ALA A 9 -7.00 3.46 -7.50
CA ALA A 9 -6.36 4.52 -6.75
C ALA A 9 -5.42 3.96 -5.66
N ILE A 10 -5.86 2.91 -4.94
CA ILE A 10 -5.00 2.24 -3.95
C ILE A 10 -3.83 1.54 -4.64
N ILE A 11 -4.08 0.82 -5.74
CA ILE A 11 -3.01 0.16 -6.52
C ILE A 11 -1.96 1.18 -6.97
N THR A 12 -2.39 2.35 -7.47
CA THR A 12 -1.47 3.41 -7.92
C THR A 12 -0.51 3.83 -6.80
N LEU A 13 -0.99 3.93 -5.56
CA LEU A 13 -0.18 4.32 -4.41
C LEU A 13 0.92 3.30 -4.07
N ILE A 14 0.63 2.01 -4.25
CA ILE A 14 1.55 0.92 -3.91
C ILE A 14 2.24 0.32 -5.13
N LYS A 15 2.02 0.89 -6.33
CA LYS A 15 2.54 0.35 -7.58
C LYS A 15 4.06 0.44 -7.66
N ASP A 16 4.68 1.38 -6.95
CA ASP A 16 6.14 1.50 -6.87
C ASP A 16 6.82 0.30 -6.19
N PHE A 17 6.05 -0.62 -5.60
CA PHE A 17 6.55 -1.91 -5.14
C PHE A 17 6.47 -3.02 -6.19
N ASP A 18 5.85 -2.80 -7.34
CA ASP A 18 5.77 -3.81 -8.38
C ASP A 18 7.15 -4.07 -8.99
N TYR A 19 7.46 -5.34 -9.26
CA TYR A 19 8.68 -5.75 -9.97
C TYR A 19 8.95 -4.92 -11.23
N GLU A 20 7.92 -4.56 -12.00
CA GLU A 20 8.08 -3.77 -13.22
C GLU A 20 8.57 -2.33 -12.98
N MET A 21 8.44 -1.81 -11.76
CA MET A 21 8.78 -0.43 -11.37
C MET A 21 10.15 -0.33 -10.70
N LEU A 22 10.77 -1.46 -10.35
CA LEU A 22 11.98 -1.54 -9.55
C LEU A 22 13.13 -2.09 -10.38
N ASP A 23 14.34 -1.61 -10.13
CA ASP A 23 15.53 -2.28 -10.66
C ASP A 23 15.90 -3.54 -9.86
N ASP A 24 16.77 -4.38 -10.42
CA ASP A 24 17.24 -5.64 -9.82
C ASP A 24 17.80 -5.48 -8.40
N LYS A 25 18.36 -4.32 -8.08
CA LYS A 25 18.97 -4.04 -6.78
C LYS A 25 17.89 -3.61 -5.80
N GLU A 26 17.04 -2.66 -6.18
CA GLU A 26 15.91 -2.20 -5.37
C GLU A 26 14.99 -3.36 -5.01
N TRP A 27 14.69 -4.22 -5.98
CA TRP A 27 13.90 -5.43 -5.75
C TRP A 27 14.51 -6.32 -4.66
N ARG A 28 15.81 -6.63 -4.76
CA ARG A 28 16.50 -7.48 -3.77
C ARG A 28 16.59 -6.83 -2.40
N ASP A 29 16.85 -5.52 -2.35
CA ASP A 29 16.89 -4.76 -1.11
C ASP A 29 15.53 -4.83 -0.40
N LEU A 30 14.43 -4.68 -1.15
CA LEU A 30 13.07 -4.81 -0.64
C LEU A 30 12.71 -6.24 -0.24
N GLN A 31 13.15 -7.27 -0.99
CA GLN A 31 12.94 -8.68 -0.61
C GLN A 31 13.57 -9.06 0.73
N SER A 32 14.59 -8.31 1.19
CA SER A 32 15.21 -8.55 2.50
C SER A 32 14.40 -8.03 3.69
N ILE A 33 13.32 -7.27 3.42
CA ILE A 33 12.44 -6.69 4.44
C ILE A 33 11.47 -7.75 4.93
N ASP A 34 11.32 -7.84 6.26
CA ASP A 34 10.29 -8.65 6.89
C ASP A 34 8.96 -7.87 6.93
N PRO A 35 7.92 -8.26 6.15
CA PRO A 35 6.62 -7.57 6.14
C PRO A 35 5.85 -7.71 7.46
N SER A 36 6.27 -8.60 8.36
CA SER A 36 5.69 -8.74 9.70
C SER A 36 6.34 -7.80 10.72
N ASN A 37 7.44 -7.13 10.34
CA ASN A 37 8.11 -6.15 11.17
C ASN A 37 7.57 -4.74 10.86
N ASP A 38 6.72 -4.23 11.75
CA ASP A 38 6.08 -2.92 11.64
C ASP A 38 7.07 -1.78 11.38
N GLU A 39 8.22 -1.78 12.06
CA GLU A 39 9.21 -0.70 11.93
C GLU A 39 9.83 -0.69 10.53
N GLN A 40 10.18 -1.87 10.00
CA GLN A 40 10.73 -1.99 8.65
C GLN A 40 9.68 -1.62 7.60
N LEU A 41 8.47 -2.13 7.74
CA LEU A 41 7.40 -1.89 6.77
C LEU A 41 6.97 -0.41 6.76
N LEU A 42 6.83 0.21 7.94
CA LEU A 42 6.56 1.64 8.06
C LEU A 42 7.70 2.47 7.44
N ARG A 43 8.96 2.08 7.66
CA ARG A 43 10.10 2.78 7.04
C ARG A 43 9.97 2.77 5.51
N ILE A 44 9.69 1.61 4.93
CA ILE A 44 9.52 1.44 3.48
C ILE A 44 8.32 2.25 2.95
N PHE A 45 7.17 2.22 3.63
CA PHE A 45 6.02 3.05 3.26
C PHE A 45 6.33 4.56 3.33
N ASN A 46 7.10 5.01 4.32
CA ASN A 46 7.51 6.41 4.39
C ASN A 46 8.48 6.80 3.27
N GLN A 47 9.34 5.88 2.83
CA GLN A 47 10.30 6.16 1.76
C GLN A 47 9.63 6.19 0.38
N ILE A 48 8.69 5.28 0.13
CA ILE A 48 8.10 5.08 -1.19
C ILE A 48 6.70 5.71 -1.24
N CYS A 49 5.72 5.13 -0.53
CA CYS A 49 4.33 5.55 -0.65
C CYS A 49 4.04 6.98 -0.17
N VAL A 50 4.68 7.45 0.92
CA VAL A 50 4.44 8.81 1.43
C VAL A 50 4.96 9.85 0.45
N SER A 51 6.16 9.65 -0.12
CA SER A 51 6.69 10.55 -1.15
C SER A 51 5.77 10.60 -2.37
N THR A 52 5.37 9.43 -2.88
CA THR A 52 4.45 9.34 -4.02
C THR A 52 3.12 10.00 -3.70
N TYR A 53 2.56 9.78 -2.50
CA TYR A 53 1.32 10.42 -2.08
C TYR A 53 1.43 11.94 -2.01
N ASP A 54 2.53 12.47 -1.45
CA ASP A 54 2.73 13.91 -1.25
C ASP A 54 2.83 14.69 -2.56
N ASP A 55 3.31 14.06 -3.64
CA ASP A 55 3.40 14.66 -4.98
C ASP A 55 2.07 14.67 -5.76
N LEU A 56 1.05 13.94 -5.28
CA LEU A 56 -0.26 13.90 -5.93
C LEU A 56 -1.07 15.19 -5.71
N ASP A 57 -1.94 15.47 -6.68
CA ASP A 57 -2.94 16.51 -6.55
C ASP A 57 -3.97 16.19 -5.46
N MET A 58 -4.65 17.21 -4.96
CA MET A 58 -5.60 17.07 -3.84
C MET A 58 -6.75 16.10 -4.14
N HIS A 59 -7.23 16.06 -5.38
CA HIS A 59 -8.34 15.18 -5.76
C HIS A 59 -7.90 13.71 -5.70
N SER A 60 -6.70 13.40 -6.17
CA SER A 60 -6.09 12.08 -6.07
C SER A 60 -5.85 11.67 -4.61
N LYS A 61 -5.34 12.58 -3.78
CA LYS A 61 -5.14 12.38 -2.33
C LYS A 61 -6.43 12.04 -1.59
N ASP A 62 -7.52 12.76 -1.87
CA ASP A 62 -8.84 12.53 -1.30
C ASP A 62 -9.43 11.18 -1.75
N LEU A 63 -9.26 10.83 -3.03
CA LEU A 63 -9.72 9.55 -3.56
C LEU A 63 -8.99 8.38 -2.88
N ILE A 64 -7.67 8.44 -2.75
CA ILE A 64 -6.88 7.40 -2.07
C ILE A 64 -7.30 7.27 -0.61
N LYS A 65 -7.38 8.39 0.12
CA LYS A 65 -7.76 8.40 1.53
C LYS A 65 -9.16 7.81 1.74
N SER A 66 -10.14 8.23 0.94
CA SER A 66 -11.50 7.69 1.03
C SER A 66 -11.58 6.21 0.66
N SER A 67 -10.80 5.77 -0.34
CA SER A 67 -10.73 4.36 -0.77
C SER A 67 -10.09 3.48 0.30
N LEU A 68 -8.95 3.88 0.87
CA LEU A 68 -8.29 3.19 1.98
C LEU A 68 -9.21 3.08 3.20
N SER A 69 -9.91 4.17 3.54
CA SER A 69 -10.86 4.15 4.65
C SER A 69 -12.00 3.16 4.42
N LYS A 70 -12.49 3.04 3.18
CA LYS A 70 -13.55 2.09 2.82
C LYS A 70 -13.09 0.63 2.92
N VAL A 71 -11.90 0.29 2.42
CA VAL A 71 -11.40 -1.09 2.52
C VAL A 71 -11.13 -1.49 3.96
N LEU A 72 -10.53 -0.61 4.76
CA LEU A 72 -10.20 -0.89 6.16
C LEU A 72 -11.46 -1.00 7.05
N SER A 73 -12.49 -0.21 6.75
CA SER A 73 -13.79 -0.28 7.44
C SER A 73 -14.62 -1.50 7.07
N SER A 74 -14.34 -2.15 5.94
CA SER A 74 -15.06 -3.36 5.53
C SER A 74 -14.51 -4.59 6.26
N SER A 75 -15.43 -5.38 6.81
CA SER A 75 -15.12 -6.64 7.50
C SER A 75 -14.86 -7.80 6.55
N ASP A 76 -15.36 -7.70 5.33
CA ASP A 76 -15.47 -8.75 4.32
C ASP A 76 -14.75 -8.39 3.01
N PHE A 77 -14.01 -7.29 2.98
CA PHE A 77 -13.26 -6.91 1.79
C PHE A 77 -12.14 -7.92 1.51
N ASP A 78 -12.13 -8.41 0.27
CA ASP A 78 -11.07 -9.28 -0.23
C ASP A 78 -9.89 -8.45 -0.73
N TYR A 79 -8.84 -8.37 0.08
CA TYR A 79 -7.62 -7.63 -0.23
C TYR A 79 -6.82 -8.24 -1.39
N GLN A 80 -7.07 -9.50 -1.79
CA GLN A 80 -6.43 -10.12 -2.95
C GLN A 80 -6.81 -9.41 -4.26
N ILE A 81 -7.94 -8.70 -4.29
CA ILE A 81 -8.32 -7.86 -5.43
C ILE A 81 -7.30 -6.75 -5.69
N ILE A 82 -6.60 -6.27 -4.65
CA ILE A 82 -5.53 -5.27 -4.77
C ILE A 82 -4.17 -5.96 -4.89
N LEU A 83 -3.85 -6.84 -3.94
CA LEU A 83 -2.51 -7.45 -3.86
C LEU A 83 -2.22 -8.39 -5.03
N GLY A 84 -3.21 -9.14 -5.51
CA GLY A 84 -3.05 -10.04 -6.66
C GLY A 84 -2.92 -9.34 -8.02
N GLN A 85 -2.88 -8.00 -8.04
CA GLN A 85 -2.62 -7.20 -9.25
C GLN A 85 -1.15 -6.77 -9.37
N LEU A 86 -0.34 -7.06 -8.35
CA LEU A 86 1.04 -6.59 -8.24
C LEU A 86 1.97 -7.77 -7.97
N ASN A 87 3.16 -7.74 -8.54
CA ASN A 87 4.24 -8.63 -8.13
C ASN A 87 5.07 -7.92 -7.05
N MET A 88 4.78 -8.21 -5.78
CA MET A 88 5.36 -7.50 -4.64
C MET A 88 6.62 -8.21 -4.11
N PRO A 89 7.63 -7.48 -3.61
CA PRO A 89 8.86 -8.07 -3.08
C PRO A 89 8.68 -8.68 -1.68
N PHE A 90 7.57 -8.41 -0.98
CA PHE A 90 7.35 -8.78 0.43
C PHE A 90 6.35 -9.94 0.62
N GLU A 91 6.39 -10.97 -0.22
CA GLU A 91 5.44 -12.08 -0.12
C GLU A 91 5.93 -13.24 0.77
N PRO A 92 5.02 -13.88 1.56
CA PRO A 92 3.58 -13.60 1.67
C PRO A 92 3.23 -12.50 2.69
N ILE A 93 2.18 -11.72 2.40
CA ILE A 93 1.56 -10.80 3.38
C ILE A 93 0.47 -11.57 4.15
N GLU A 94 0.81 -12.06 5.34
CA GLU A 94 -0.09 -12.92 6.15
C GLU A 94 -1.35 -12.20 6.62
N ASN A 95 -1.26 -10.90 6.92
CA ASN A 95 -2.39 -10.08 7.35
C ASN A 95 -2.54 -8.83 6.45
N PRO A 96 -3.22 -8.95 5.29
CA PRO A 96 -3.40 -7.84 4.36
C PRO A 96 -4.09 -6.63 5.00
N LYS A 97 -5.11 -6.85 5.84
CA LYS A 97 -5.80 -5.74 6.51
C LYS A 97 -4.85 -4.92 7.38
N TYR A 98 -3.97 -5.59 8.11
CA TYR A 98 -2.96 -4.93 8.93
C TYR A 98 -1.90 -4.20 8.10
N PHE A 99 -1.45 -4.79 6.99
CA PHE A 99 -0.57 -4.13 6.02
C PHE A 99 -1.16 -2.79 5.53
N PHE A 100 -2.43 -2.76 5.13
CA PHE A 100 -3.09 -1.52 4.71
C PHE A 100 -3.35 -0.55 5.87
N ALA A 101 -3.50 -1.04 7.10
CA ALA A 101 -3.61 -0.19 8.29
C ALA A 101 -2.29 0.52 8.62
N LEU A 102 -1.15 -0.18 8.46
CA LEU A 102 0.18 0.43 8.57
C LEU A 102 0.45 1.44 7.45
N LEU A 103 -0.02 1.16 6.23
CA LEU A 103 0.03 2.14 5.14
C LEU A 103 -0.78 3.39 5.49
N TRP A 104 -1.98 3.24 6.03
CA TRP A 104 -2.79 4.36 6.53
C TRP A 104 -2.04 5.16 7.61
N LEU A 105 -1.45 4.47 8.59
CA LEU A 105 -0.66 5.10 9.65
C LEU A 105 0.52 5.90 9.08
N ALA A 106 1.23 5.34 8.09
CA ALA A 106 2.35 6.02 7.44
C ALA A 106 1.92 7.32 6.75
N LEU A 107 0.82 7.29 5.98
CA LEU A 107 0.32 8.44 5.23
C LEU A 107 -0.28 9.54 6.12
N PHE A 108 -1.06 9.15 7.12
CA PHE A 108 -1.91 10.10 7.85
C PHE A 108 -1.48 10.35 9.29
N LYS A 109 -0.42 9.65 9.75
CA LYS A 109 0.11 9.73 11.12
C LYS A 109 -0.97 9.52 12.19
N LYS A 110 -1.93 8.64 11.87
CA LYS A 110 -3.08 8.32 12.72
C LYS A 110 -3.42 6.84 12.59
N GLU A 111 -3.73 6.19 13.69
CA GLU A 111 -4.31 4.84 13.68
C GLU A 111 -5.70 4.85 13.01
N PHE A 112 -6.07 3.72 12.40
CA PHE A 112 -7.35 3.55 11.72
C PHE A 112 -8.41 2.97 12.65
#